data_AF-A0A453P059-F1
#
_entry.id   AF-A0A453P059-F1
#
_cell.length_a   1.000
_cell.length_b   1.000
_cell.length_c   1.000
_cell.angle_alpha   90.00
_cell.angle_beta   90.00
_cell.angle_gamma   90.00
#
_symmetry.space_group_name_H-M   'P 1'
#
loop_
_entity.id
_entity.type
_entity.pdbx_description
1 polymer ?
#
loop_
_entity_poly.entity_id
_entity_poly.type
_entity_poly.pdbx_seq_one_letter_code
_entity_poly.pdbx_strand_id
1 'polypeptide(L)'
;MFGRSIAAAEQLYNAGFENLFWVQGGLEAAEEEDFEREGSQAFKLAGIGGVSEFFGWTDQQRAQAAKEGWGYRLLFTGRLVGAIVLADALFVGAQSIGPLLQQLQPH
;
A
#
# COMPACT_ATOMS: atom_id res chain seq x y z
N MET A 1 -9.20 15.56 -0.43
CA MET A 1 -7.86 15.01 -0.11
C MET A 1 -6.85 15.51 -1.18
N PHE A 2 -6.64 16.82 -1.29
CA PHE A 2 -5.89 17.47 -2.40
C PHE A 2 -4.50 18.03 -1.99
N GLY A 3 -3.97 17.67 -0.81
CA GLY A 3 -2.85 18.40 -0.21
C GLY A 3 -1.43 17.92 -0.53
N ARG A 4 -1.22 16.68 -1.01
CA ARG A 4 0.14 16.08 -1.03
C ARG A 4 0.94 16.40 -2.30
N SER A 5 0.34 16.26 -3.48
CA SER A 5 1.00 16.55 -4.75
C SER A 5 1.26 18.05 -4.93
N ILE A 6 0.33 18.90 -4.49
CA ILE A 6 0.49 20.36 -4.51
C ILE A 6 1.59 20.79 -3.54
N ALA A 7 1.62 20.25 -2.31
CA ALA A 7 2.69 20.57 -1.36
C ALA A 7 4.09 20.11 -1.86
N ALA A 8 4.16 19.00 -2.59
CA ALA A 8 5.40 18.57 -3.24
C ALA A 8 5.80 19.53 -4.37
N ALA A 9 4.84 19.97 -5.20
CA ALA A 9 5.08 20.95 -6.24
C ALA A 9 5.57 22.30 -5.66
N GLU A 10 4.99 22.74 -4.54
CA GLU A 10 5.43 23.96 -3.85
C GLU A 10 6.88 23.85 -3.33
N GLN A 11 7.27 22.69 -2.79
CA GLN A 11 8.66 22.45 -2.37
C GLN A 11 9.63 22.48 -3.55
N LEU A 12 9.26 21.90 -4.69
CA LEU A 12 10.07 21.95 -5.90
C LEU A 12 10.17 23.37 -6.45
N TYR A 13 9.07 24.12 -6.41
CA TYR A 13 9.07 25.52 -6.84
C TYR A 13 10.03 26.36 -5.99
N ASN A 14 9.99 26.19 -4.66
CA ASN A 14 10.90 26.88 -3.75
C ASN A 14 12.37 26.45 -3.93
N ALA A 15 12.63 25.26 -4.47
CA ALA A 15 13.96 24.80 -4.84
C ALA A 15 14.45 25.35 -6.20
N GLY A 16 13.65 26.18 -6.88
CA GLY A 16 14.02 26.83 -8.14
C GLY A 16 13.65 26.04 -9.39
N PHE A 17 12.83 24.98 -9.27
CA PHE A 17 12.31 24.29 -10.44
C PHE A 17 11.18 25.09 -11.08
N GLU A 18 11.26 25.24 -12.40
CA GLU A 18 10.26 25.94 -13.23
C GLU A 18 9.45 24.94 -14.07
N ASN A 19 8.29 25.34 -14.58
CA ASN A 19 7.37 24.50 -15.36
C ASN A 19 6.89 23.25 -14.59
N LEU A 20 6.45 23.45 -13.34
CA LEU A 20 5.91 22.38 -12.50
C LEU A 20 4.43 22.16 -12.79
N PHE A 21 4.08 20.90 -13.04
CA PHE A 21 2.72 20.44 -13.24
C PHE A 21 2.40 19.34 -12.24
N TRP A 22 1.12 19.25 -11.84
CA TRP A 22 0.63 18.16 -11.02
C TRP A 22 -0.54 17.48 -11.71
N VAL A 23 -0.67 16.17 -11.51
CA VAL A 23 -1.80 15.40 -12.03
C VAL A 23 -3.02 15.68 -11.15
N GLN A 24 -4.04 16.29 -11.74
CA GLN A 24 -5.33 16.52 -11.09
C GLN A 24 -5.97 15.17 -10.73
N GLY A 25 -6.31 14.96 -9.47
CA GLY A 25 -6.83 13.67 -8.98
C GLY A 25 -5.77 12.59 -8.76
N GLY A 26 -4.49 12.87 -9.01
CA GLY A 26 -3.39 11.92 -8.85
C GLY A 26 -3.34 10.85 -9.96
N LEU A 27 -2.41 9.91 -9.83
CA LEU A 27 -2.18 8.85 -10.83
C LEU A 27 -3.36 7.88 -10.98
N GLU A 28 -4.28 7.84 -10.01
CA GLU A 28 -5.51 7.03 -10.10
C GLU A 28 -6.50 7.59 -11.13
N ALA A 29 -6.44 8.89 -11.41
CA ALA A 29 -7.31 9.58 -12.37
C ALA A 29 -6.71 9.65 -13.79
N ALA A 30 -5.45 9.27 -13.96
CA ALA A 30 -4.79 9.22 -15.26
C ALA A 30 -5.20 7.96 -16.03
N GLU A 31 -5.66 8.12 -17.26
CA GLU A 31 -5.89 7.00 -18.19
C GLU A 31 -4.58 6.58 -18.88
N GLU A 32 -4.58 5.40 -19.51
CA GLU A 32 -3.37 4.83 -20.11
C GLU A 32 -2.89 5.66 -21.33
N GLU A 33 -3.80 6.37 -21.99
CA GLU A 33 -3.52 7.20 -23.16
C GLU A 33 -3.03 8.61 -22.81
N ASP A 34 -3.17 9.04 -21.55
CA ASP A 34 -2.84 10.39 -21.12
C ASP A 34 -1.32 10.64 -21.07
N PHE A 35 -0.53 9.58 -20.90
CA PHE A 35 0.93 9.66 -20.73
C PHE A 35 1.66 8.55 -21.46
N GLU A 36 2.81 8.87 -22.06
CA GLU A 36 3.74 7.85 -22.53
C GLU A 36 4.30 7.07 -21.33
N ARG A 37 4.25 5.74 -21.43
CA ARG A 37 4.64 4.84 -20.35
C ARG A 37 5.91 4.09 -20.69
N GLU A 38 6.89 4.18 -19.79
CA GLU A 38 8.00 3.23 -19.75
C GLU A 38 7.67 2.07 -18.80
N GLY A 39 7.59 0.84 -19.34
CA GLY A 39 7.32 -0.38 -18.58
C GLY A 39 5.91 -0.96 -18.74
N SER A 40 5.64 -2.09 -18.08
CA SER A 40 4.39 -2.85 -18.21
C SER A 40 3.33 -2.55 -17.14
N GLN A 41 3.67 -1.81 -16.09
CA GLN A 41 2.77 -1.52 -14.96
C GLN A 41 1.86 -0.33 -15.24
N ALA A 42 0.55 -0.43 -14.99
CA ALA A 42 -0.37 0.67 -15.24
C ALA A 42 -0.15 1.85 -14.25
N PHE A 43 -0.32 3.10 -14.70
CA PHE A 43 -0.14 4.28 -13.86
C PHE A 43 -1.05 4.29 -12.63
N LYS A 44 -2.28 3.78 -12.77
CA LYS A 44 -3.24 3.62 -11.67
C LYS A 44 -2.74 2.72 -10.53
N LEU A 45 -1.72 1.90 -10.79
CA LEU A 45 -1.09 1.01 -9.81
C LEU A 45 0.23 1.56 -9.28
N ALA A 46 0.84 2.54 -9.95
CA ALA A 46 2.16 3.07 -9.60
C ALA A 46 2.17 3.77 -8.22
N GLY A 47 1.01 4.25 -7.76
CA GLY A 47 0.84 4.83 -6.42
C GLY A 47 0.56 3.80 -5.33
N ILE A 48 0.41 2.52 -5.67
CA ILE A 48 0.02 1.47 -4.74
C ILE A 48 1.27 0.73 -4.27
N GLY A 49 1.51 0.75 -2.95
CA GLY A 49 2.65 0.09 -2.33
C GLY A 49 2.35 -0.35 -0.90
N GLY A 50 3.28 -1.11 -0.32
CA GLY A 50 3.27 -1.47 1.10
C GLY A 50 2.07 -2.35 1.49
N VAL A 51 1.38 -1.98 2.58
CA VAL A 51 0.25 -2.77 3.12
C VAL A 51 -0.91 -2.86 2.12
N SER A 52 -1.20 -1.76 1.42
CA SER A 52 -2.23 -1.74 0.37
C SER A 52 -1.88 -2.67 -0.78
N GLU A 53 -0.60 -2.72 -1.17
CA GLU A 53 -0.13 -3.66 -2.19
C GLU A 53 -0.25 -5.11 -1.71
N PHE A 54 0.18 -5.37 -0.48
CA PHE A 54 0.19 -6.70 0.12
C PHE A 54 -1.22 -7.31 0.19
N PHE A 55 -2.20 -6.52 0.65
CA PHE A 55 -3.59 -6.96 0.76
C PHE A 55 -4.42 -6.73 -0.50
N GLY A 56 -3.92 -6.02 -1.52
CA GLY A 56 -4.64 -5.92 -2.79
C GLY A 56 -6.06 -5.36 -2.68
N TRP A 57 -6.38 -4.61 -1.60
CA TRP A 57 -7.77 -4.27 -1.25
C TRP A 57 -8.34 -3.15 -2.12
N THR A 58 -7.48 -2.45 -2.86
CA THR A 58 -7.86 -1.27 -3.64
C THR A 58 -8.70 -1.71 -4.84
N ASP A 59 -9.63 -0.85 -5.27
CA ASP A 59 -10.50 -1.14 -6.40
C ASP A 59 -9.69 -1.41 -7.69
N GLN A 60 -8.60 -0.66 -7.89
CA GLN A 60 -7.72 -0.80 -9.05
C GLN A 60 -7.01 -2.16 -9.08
N GLN A 61 -6.49 -2.63 -7.94
CA GLN A 61 -5.86 -3.96 -7.85
C GLN A 61 -6.88 -5.08 -8.01
N ARG A 62 -8.11 -4.91 -7.49
CA ARG A 62 -9.17 -5.90 -7.71
C ARG A 62 -9.61 -5.98 -9.17
N ALA A 63 -9.69 -4.84 -9.86
CA ALA A 63 -10.00 -4.80 -11.28
C ALA A 63 -8.91 -5.47 -12.13
N GLN A 64 -7.63 -5.28 -11.77
CA GLN A 64 -6.53 -5.99 -12.42
C GLN A 64 -6.51 -7.49 -12.08
N ALA A 65 -6.70 -7.84 -10.81
CA ALA A 65 -6.78 -9.22 -10.33
C ALA A 65 -7.92 -10.01 -10.99
N ALA A 66 -9.03 -9.35 -11.30
CA ALA A 66 -10.13 -9.95 -12.05
C ALA A 66 -9.69 -10.39 -13.46
N LYS A 67 -8.69 -9.72 -14.05
CA LYS A 67 -8.08 -10.10 -15.33
C LYS A 67 -7.05 -11.23 -15.17
N GLU A 68 -6.35 -11.32 -14.04
CA GLU A 68 -5.28 -12.30 -13.77
C GLU A 68 -5.78 -13.68 -13.27
N GLY A 69 -7.05 -13.78 -12.83
CA GLY A 69 -7.73 -15.06 -12.62
C GLY A 69 -7.51 -15.74 -11.25
N TRP A 70 -7.61 -17.07 -11.21
CA TRP A 70 -7.66 -17.86 -9.96
C TRP A 70 -6.37 -17.84 -9.13
N GLY A 71 -5.20 -17.70 -9.76
CA GLY A 71 -3.90 -17.68 -9.08
C GLY A 71 -3.76 -16.50 -8.11
N TYR A 72 -4.20 -15.32 -8.52
CA TYR A 72 -4.18 -14.12 -7.68
C TYR A 72 -5.08 -14.29 -6.44
N ARG A 73 -6.27 -14.89 -6.61
CA ARG A 73 -7.22 -15.11 -5.52
C ARG A 73 -6.67 -16.05 -4.45
N LEU A 74 -5.95 -17.10 -4.87
CA LEU A 74 -5.28 -18.04 -3.95
C LEU A 74 -4.15 -17.35 -3.18
N LEU A 75 -3.28 -16.60 -3.86
CA LEU A 75 -2.20 -15.86 -3.22
C LEU A 75 -2.72 -14.86 -2.19
N PHE A 76 -3.75 -14.09 -2.55
CA PHE A 76 -4.39 -13.15 -1.63
C PHE A 76 -5.00 -13.85 -0.41
N THR A 77 -5.71 -14.96 -0.63
CA THR A 77 -6.32 -15.74 0.46
C THR A 77 -5.25 -16.29 1.41
N GLY A 78 -4.13 -16.80 0.87
CA GLY A 78 -2.99 -17.24 1.66
C GLY A 78 -2.39 -16.13 2.52
N ARG A 79 -2.19 -14.93 1.94
CA ARG A 79 -1.69 -13.75 2.68
C ARG A 79 -2.63 -13.35 3.82
N LEU A 80 -3.94 -13.36 3.57
CA LEU A 80 -4.95 -13.01 4.58
C LEU A 80 -4.96 -14.01 5.74
N VAL A 81 -4.98 -15.31 5.44
CA VAL A 81 -4.92 -16.37 6.46
C VAL A 81 -3.63 -16.26 7.27
N GLY A 82 -2.49 -16.06 6.60
CA GLY A 82 -1.20 -15.87 7.27
C GLY A 82 -1.21 -14.66 8.21
N ALA A 83 -1.80 -13.54 7.80
CA ALA A 83 -1.92 -12.35 8.64
C ALA A 83 -2.78 -12.60 9.89
N ILE A 84 -3.88 -13.33 9.75
CA ILE A 84 -4.75 -13.71 10.88
C ILE A 84 -3.99 -14.59 11.87
N VAL A 85 -3.31 -15.63 11.38
CA VAL A 85 -2.53 -16.54 12.23
C VAL A 85 -1.41 -15.80 12.95
N LEU A 86 -0.72 -14.88 12.27
CA LEU A 86 0.33 -14.07 12.87
C LEU A 86 -0.24 -13.15 13.96
N ALA A 87 -1.37 -12.50 13.71
CA ALA A 87 -2.02 -11.64 14.69
C ALA A 87 -2.44 -12.43 15.94
N ASP A 88 -2.98 -13.64 15.77
CA ASP A 88 -3.37 -14.51 16.88
C ASP A 88 -2.15 -14.98 17.70
N ALA A 89 -1.07 -15.39 17.03
CA ALA A 89 0.18 -15.76 17.68
C ALA A 89 0.78 -14.58 18.48
N LEU A 90 0.74 -13.37 17.92
CA LEU A 90 1.20 -12.16 18.61
C LEU A 90 0.30 -11.83 19.81
N PHE A 91 -1.01 -12.01 19.69
CA PHE A 91 -1.96 -11.77 20.77
C PHE A 91 -1.76 -12.75 21.93
N VAL A 92 -1.66 -14.04 21.65
CA VAL A 92 -1.35 -15.08 22.65
C VAL A 92 0.04 -14.86 23.26
N GLY A 93 1.04 -14.54 22.44
CA GLY A 93 2.37 -14.19 22.90
C GLY A 93 2.36 -12.98 23.84
N ALA A 94 1.64 -11.91 23.51
CA ALA A 94 1.53 -10.72 24.35
C ALA A 94 0.89 -11.03 25.71
N GLN A 95 -0.09 -11.94 25.78
CA GLN A 95 -0.67 -12.37 27.05
C GLN A 95 0.37 -13.09 27.94
N SER A 96 1.28 -13.86 27.34
CA SER A 96 2.34 -14.55 28.08
C SER A 96 3.43 -13.63 28.65
N ILE A 97 3.52 -12.36 28.21
CA ILE A 97 4.51 -11.39 28.70
C ILE A 97 4.25 -11.00 30.16
N GLY A 98 2.98 -10.87 30.57
CA GLY A 98 2.62 -10.50 31.95
C GLY A 98 3.19 -11.47 33.01
N PRO A 99 2.94 -12.78 32.90
CA PRO A 99 3.52 -13.79 33.77
C PRO A 99 5.07 -13.84 33.71
N LEU A 100 5.66 -13.63 32.53
CA LEU A 100 7.12 -13.58 32.36
C LEU A 100 7.77 -12.39 33.09
N LEU A 101 7.13 -11.23 33.08
CA LEU A 101 7.60 -10.05 33.82
C LEU A 101 7.49 -10.24 35.33
N GLN A 102 6.48 -10.97 35.82
CA GLN A 102 6.34 -11.31 37.24
C GLN A 102 7.44 -12.27 37.72
N GLN A 103 7.94 -13.16 36.86
CA GLN A 103 9.06 -14.04 37.18
C GLN A 103 10.42 -13.32 37.20
N LEU A 104 10.52 -12.17 36.52
CA LEU A 104 11.73 -11.34 36.46
C LEU A 104 11.80 -10.30 37.58
N GLN A 105 10.72 -10.14 38.38
CA GLN A 105 10.75 -9.30 39.57
C GLN A 105 11.49 -10.04 40.70
N PRO A 106 12.64 -9.52 41.17
CA PRO A 106 13.33 -10.11 42.31
C PRO A 106 12.48 -9.92 43.58
N HIS A 107 12.47 -10.94 44.43
CA HIS A 107 11.83 -10.92 45.75
C HIS A 107 12.42 -9.83 46.66
#